data_AF-A0A6J4PBK3-F1
#
_entry.id   AF-A0A6J4PBK3-F1
#
_cell.length_a   1.000
_cell.length_b   1.000
_cell.length_c   1.000
_cell.angle_alpha   90.00
_cell.angle_beta   90.00
_cell.angle_gamma   90.00
#
_symmetry.space_group_name_H-M   'P 1'
#
loop_
_entity.id
_entity.type
_entity.pdbx_description
1 polymer ?
#
loop_
_entity_poly.entity_id
_entity_poly.type
_entity_poly.pdbx_seq_one_letter_code
_entity_poly.pdbx_strand_id
1 'polypeptide(L)'
;MLGQPASERSDLYSLGVVLYQMLTGEPPFEAETPWVVAMRRVQEEPHPPREVNPAVPEDLDDLTMRLLAKDPDGRPSDAGALVEELERLTGRRWSRP
;
A
#
# COMPACT_ATOMS: atom_id res chain seq x y z
N MET A 1 -7.69 6.43 -11.59
CA MET A 1 -6.47 7.26 -11.68
C MET A 1 -6.15 7.53 -13.16
N LEU A 2 -6.89 8.44 -13.80
CA LEU A 2 -6.54 8.97 -15.12
C LEU A 2 -6.74 10.48 -15.03
N GLY A 3 -5.65 11.25 -15.24
CA GLY A 3 -5.71 12.71 -15.42
C GLY A 3 -5.67 13.60 -14.17
N GLN A 4 -5.29 13.11 -12.98
CA GLN A 4 -5.01 13.97 -11.83
C GLN A 4 -3.49 14.14 -11.60
N PRO A 5 -3.02 15.31 -11.16
CA PRO A 5 -1.60 15.54 -10.85
C PRO A 5 -1.10 14.52 -9.81
N ALA A 6 0.14 14.05 -9.96
CA ALA A 6 0.79 13.26 -8.93
C ALA A 6 0.83 14.07 -7.61
N SER A 7 0.44 13.44 -6.51
CA SER A 7 0.47 14.01 -5.16
C SER A 7 1.27 13.09 -4.25
N GLU A 8 1.66 13.57 -3.06
CA GLU A 8 2.35 12.77 -2.04
C GLU A 8 1.60 11.45 -1.75
N ARG A 9 0.27 11.47 -1.77
CA ARG A 9 -0.57 10.30 -1.57
C ARG A 9 -0.55 9.30 -2.73
N SER A 10 -0.18 9.74 -3.94
CA SER A 10 0.06 8.84 -5.09
C SER A 10 1.36 8.04 -4.91
N ASP A 11 2.38 8.65 -4.31
CA ASP A 11 3.63 7.96 -3.97
C ASP A 11 3.38 6.94 -2.85
N LEU A 12 2.58 7.30 -1.83
CA LEU A 12 2.16 6.37 -0.77
C LEU A 12 1.41 5.14 -1.33
N TYR A 13 0.53 5.34 -2.31
CA TYR A 13 -0.15 4.22 -2.98
C TYR A 13 0.85 3.32 -3.70
N SER A 14 1.79 3.91 -4.44
CA SER A 14 2.82 3.16 -5.16
C SER A 14 3.72 2.39 -4.20
N LEU A 15 4.05 2.96 -3.04
CA LEU A 15 4.75 2.28 -1.96
C LEU A 15 3.92 1.10 -1.40
N GLY A 16 2.61 1.28 -1.21
CA GLY A 16 1.71 0.20 -0.81
C GLY A 16 1.74 -0.99 -1.77
N VAL A 17 1.80 -0.73 -3.08
CA VAL A 17 1.94 -1.80 -4.10
C VAL A 17 3.25 -2.58 -3.94
N VAL A 18 4.37 -1.88 -3.74
CA VAL A 18 5.68 -2.52 -3.54
C VAL A 18 5.70 -3.29 -2.23
N LEU A 19 5.16 -2.72 -1.15
CA LEU A 19 5.08 -3.36 0.17
C LEU A 19 4.27 -4.66 0.11
N TYR A 20 3.08 -4.61 -0.52
CA TYR A 20 2.26 -5.80 -0.74
C TYR A 20 3.07 -6.90 -1.41
N GLN A 21 3.73 -6.59 -2.53
CA GLN A 21 4.51 -7.57 -3.28
C GLN A 21 5.69 -8.13 -2.48
N MET A 22 6.34 -7.33 -1.64
CA MET A 22 7.39 -7.82 -0.74
C MET A 22 6.86 -8.78 0.32
N LEU A 23 5.62 -8.61 0.76
CA LEU A 23 4.98 -9.43 1.80
C LEU A 23 4.39 -10.72 1.26
N THR A 24 3.83 -10.70 0.06
CA THR A 24 3.08 -11.82 -0.53
C THR A 24 3.84 -12.55 -1.62
N GLY A 25 4.84 -11.89 -2.24
CA GLY A 25 5.56 -12.40 -3.42
C GLY A 25 4.89 -12.07 -4.76
N GLU A 26 3.68 -11.50 -4.75
CA GLU A 26 2.86 -11.20 -5.94
C GLU A 26 2.26 -9.79 -5.87
N PRO A 27 1.99 -9.12 -6.99
CA PRO A 27 1.40 -7.79 -6.96
C PRO A 27 -0.06 -7.82 -6.43
N PRO A 28 -0.56 -6.73 -5.82
CA PRO A 28 -1.93 -6.66 -5.28
C PRO A 28 -3.03 -6.77 -6.35
N PHE A 29 -2.67 -6.51 -7.61
CA PHE A 29 -3.57 -6.66 -8.75
C PHE A 29 -2.81 -7.34 -9.88
N GLU A 30 -3.14 -8.59 -10.17
CA GLU A 30 -2.67 -9.26 -11.37
C GLU A 30 -3.48 -8.78 -12.58
N ALA A 31 -2.85 -8.51 -13.71
CA ALA A 31 -3.56 -8.46 -14.98
C ALA A 31 -2.67 -8.75 -16.18
N GLU A 32 -3.24 -9.37 -17.20
CA GLU A 32 -2.55 -9.83 -18.41
C GLU A 32 -2.05 -8.69 -19.31
N THR A 33 -2.60 -7.47 -19.16
CA THR A 33 -2.17 -6.30 -19.93
C THR A 33 -2.20 -5.03 -19.08
N PRO A 34 -1.34 -4.02 -19.36
CA PRO A 34 -1.30 -2.75 -18.61
C PRO A 34 -2.64 -2.02 -18.52
N TRP A 35 -3.50 -2.19 -19.53
CA TRP A 35 -4.87 -1.63 -19.55
C TRP A 35 -5.78 -2.33 -18.53
N VAL A 36 -5.73 -3.66 -18.45
CA VAL A 36 -6.55 -4.42 -17.49
C VAL A 36 -6.04 -4.16 -16.05
N VAL A 37 -4.74 -3.96 -15.84
CA VAL A 37 -4.19 -3.52 -14.54
C VAL A 37 -4.78 -2.16 -14.15
N ALA A 38 -4.79 -1.19 -15.08
CA ALA A 38 -5.35 0.13 -14.81
C ALA A 38 -6.86 0.07 -14.49
N MET A 39 -7.61 -0.83 -15.14
CA MET A 39 -9.04 -1.05 -14.88
C MET A 39 -9.29 -1.78 -13.55
N ARG A 40 -8.52 -2.82 -13.22
CA ARG A 40 -8.64 -3.57 -11.96
C ARG A 40 -8.31 -2.71 -10.75
N ARG A 41 -7.28 -1.84 -10.84
CA ARG A 41 -7.01 -0.81 -9.80
C ARG A 41 -8.23 0.08 -9.50
N VAL A 42 -9.13 0.27 -10.47
CA VAL A 42 -10.35 1.05 -10.29
C VAL A 42 -11.48 0.20 -9.70
N GLN A 43 -11.61 -1.08 -10.07
CA GLN A 43 -12.79 -1.89 -9.78
C GLN A 43 -12.62 -2.90 -8.64
N GLU A 44 -11.48 -3.56 -8.50
CA GLU A 44 -11.27 -4.63 -7.51
C GLU A 44 -10.54 -4.09 -6.27
N GLU A 45 -10.85 -4.64 -5.09
CA GLU A 45 -10.05 -4.44 -3.88
C GLU A 45 -9.04 -5.58 -3.80
N PRO A 46 -7.77 -5.29 -3.45
CA PRO A 46 -6.77 -6.35 -3.29
C PRO A 46 -7.16 -7.22 -2.09
N HIS A 47 -6.88 -8.53 -2.16
CA HIS A 47 -7.00 -9.37 -0.97
C HIS A 47 -6.01 -8.87 0.10
N PRO A 48 -6.33 -8.93 1.39
CA PRO A 48 -5.37 -8.61 2.44
C PRO A 48 -4.09 -9.48 2.33
N PRO A 49 -2.88 -8.90 2.47
CA PRO A 49 -1.62 -9.66 2.46
C PRO A 49 -1.63 -10.93 3.33
N ARG A 50 -2.28 -10.90 4.51
CA ARG A 50 -2.40 -12.03 5.43
C ARG A 50 -3.22 -13.19 4.91
N GLU A 51 -4.17 -12.94 4.02
CA GLU A 51 -4.92 -14.00 3.35
C GLU A 51 -4.03 -14.77 2.36
N VAL A 52 -3.05 -14.09 1.74
CA VAL A 52 -2.08 -14.69 0.83
C VAL A 52 -0.89 -15.31 1.58
N ASN A 53 -0.36 -14.60 2.58
CA ASN A 53 0.74 -15.02 3.43
C ASN A 53 0.39 -14.85 4.92
N PRO A 54 -0.06 -15.91 5.60
CA PRO A 54 -0.44 -15.86 7.02
C PRO A 54 0.68 -15.46 7.99
N ALA A 55 1.95 -15.45 7.55
CA ALA A 55 3.08 -15.01 8.36
C ALA A 55 3.20 -13.47 8.46
N VAL A 56 2.49 -12.71 7.61
CA VAL A 56 2.48 -11.24 7.66
C VAL A 56 1.82 -10.79 8.96
N PRO A 57 2.41 -9.92 9.80
CA PRO A 57 1.76 -9.41 11.02
C PRO A 57 0.48 -8.62 10.72
N GLU A 58 -0.53 -8.70 11.60
CA GLU A 58 -1.83 -7.99 11.48
C GLU A 58 -1.66 -6.49 11.27
N ASP A 59 -0.82 -5.85 12.07
CA ASP A 59 -0.53 -4.42 11.95
C ASP A 59 0.01 -4.01 10.56
N LEU A 60 0.79 -4.90 9.93
CA LEU A 60 1.41 -4.63 8.63
C LEU A 60 0.44 -4.91 7.47
N ASP A 61 -0.47 -5.85 7.67
CA ASP A 61 -1.61 -6.10 6.79
C ASP A 61 -2.49 -4.84 6.69
N ASP A 62 -2.94 -4.33 7.84
CA ASP A 62 -3.79 -3.13 7.94
C ASP A 62 -3.12 -1.89 7.34
N LEU A 63 -1.83 -1.70 7.61
CA LEU A 63 -1.07 -0.58 7.03
C LEU A 63 -1.00 -0.70 5.50
N THR A 64 -0.73 -1.90 4.99
CA THR A 64 -0.63 -2.14 3.55
C THR A 64 -1.98 -1.90 2.87
N MET A 65 -3.08 -2.34 3.47
CA MET A 65 -4.43 -2.11 2.96
C MET A 65 -4.81 -0.63 2.96
N ARG A 66 -4.43 0.14 3.97
CA ARG A 66 -4.63 1.61 3.98
C ARG A 66 -3.81 2.31 2.90
N LEU A 67 -2.56 1.92 2.66
CA LEU A 67 -1.77 2.49 1.56
C LEU A 67 -2.41 2.22 0.19
N LEU A 68 -3.04 1.05 0.03
CA LEU A 68 -3.75 0.63 -1.18
C LEU A 68 -5.18 1.20 -1.29
N ALA A 69 -5.65 2.01 -0.32
CA ALA A 69 -6.98 2.58 -0.34
C ALA A 69 -7.23 3.37 -1.63
N LYS A 70 -8.40 3.15 -2.26
CA LYS A 70 -8.80 3.86 -3.48
C LYS A 70 -9.00 5.35 -3.22
N ASP A 71 -9.65 5.66 -2.10
CA ASP A 71 -9.77 7.02 -1.58
C ASP A 71 -8.41 7.46 -1.00
N PRO A 72 -7.78 8.53 -1.52
CA PRO A 72 -6.57 9.07 -0.94
C PRO A 72 -6.70 9.46 0.54
N ASP A 73 -7.89 9.83 1.03
CA ASP A 73 -8.10 10.16 2.45
C ASP A 73 -8.04 8.93 3.38
N GLY A 74 -8.14 7.72 2.82
CA GLY A 74 -7.91 6.47 3.57
C GLY A 74 -6.44 6.13 3.79
N ARG A 75 -5.52 6.90 3.19
CA ARG A 75 -4.06 6.71 3.28
C ARG A 75 -3.47 7.60 4.38
N PRO A 76 -2.25 7.33 4.86
CA PRO A 76 -1.50 8.30 5.65
C PRO A 76 -1.46 9.67 4.95
N SER A 77 -1.48 10.75 5.72
CA SER A 77 -1.53 12.11 5.17
C SER A 77 -0.34 12.42 4.27
N ASP A 78 0.82 11.93 4.68
CA ASP A 78 2.13 12.16 4.06
C ASP A 78 3.13 11.06 4.52
N ALA A 79 4.36 11.15 4.02
CA ALA A 79 5.42 10.21 4.36
C ALA A 79 5.87 10.28 5.83
N GLY A 80 5.73 11.44 6.49
CA GLY A 80 6.03 11.60 7.91
C GLY A 80 5.08 10.81 8.79
N ALA A 81 3.79 10.92 8.52
CA ALA A 81 2.75 10.14 9.21
C ALA A 81 2.95 8.63 9.03
N LEU A 82 3.35 8.18 7.84
CA LEU A 82 3.70 6.77 7.60
C LEU A 82 4.90 6.32 8.44
N VAL A 83 5.95 7.15 8.55
CA VAL A 83 7.13 6.82 9.36
C VAL A 83 6.75 6.70 10.84
N GLU A 84 6.00 7.67 11.40
CA GLU A 84 5.55 7.63 12.79
C GLU A 84 4.76 6.35 13.10
N GLU A 85 3.91 5.93 12.16
CA GLU A 85 3.17 4.69 12.29
C GLU A 85 4.09 3.46 12.24
N LEU A 86 5.02 3.37 11.29
CA LEU A 86 5.99 2.28 11.23
C LEU A 86 6.87 2.20 12.49
N GLU A 87 7.25 3.34 13.05
CA GLU A 87 7.99 3.39 14.32
C GLU A 87 7.15 2.84 15.48
N ARG A 88 5.85 3.18 15.52
CA ARG A 88 4.89 2.64 16.50
C ARG A 88 4.75 1.13 16.37
N LEU A 89 4.62 0.61 15.15
CA LEU A 89 4.45 -0.82 14.88
C LEU A 89 5.70 -1.63 15.18
N THR A 90 6.88 -1.09 14.86
CA THR A 90 8.15 -1.80 15.04
C THR A 90 8.78 -1.61 16.42
N GLY A 91 8.31 -0.63 17.20
CA GLY A 91 8.94 -0.19 18.44
C GLY A 91 10.35 0.38 18.23
N ARG A 92 10.74 0.65 16.98
CA ARG A 92 12.06 1.16 16.61
C ARG A 92 11.90 2.56 16.05
N ARG A 93 12.60 3.52 16.63
CA ARG A 93 12.75 4.84 16.02
C ARG A 93 13.71 4.77 14.84
N TRP A 94 13.29 5.34 13.72
CA TRP A 94 14.17 5.59 12.60
C TRP A 94 15.15 6.69 12.98
N SER A 95 16.45 6.36 12.94
CA SER A 95 17.51 7.35 13.11
C SER A 95 17.63 8.14 11.82
N ARG A 96 17.00 9.33 11.74
CA ARG A 96 17.25 10.25 10.63
C ARG A 96 18.74 10.63 10.60
N PRO A 97 19.41 10.57 9.44
CA PRO A 97 20.80 11.03 9.30
C PRO A 97 20.92 12.55 9.49
#